data_AF-A0A8T4U3V5-F1
#
_entry.id   AF-A0A8T4U3V5-F1
#
_cell.length_a   1.000
_cell.length_b   1.000
_cell.length_c   1.000
_cell.angle_alpha   90.00
_cell.angle_beta   90.00
_cell.angle_gamma   90.00
#
_symmetry.space_group_name_H-M   'P 1'
#
loop_
_entity.id
_entity.type
_entity.pdbx_description
1 polymer ?
#
loop_
_entity_poly.entity_id
_entity_poly.type
_entity_poly.pdbx_seq_one_letter_code
_entity_poly.pdbx_strand_id
1 'polypeptide(L)'
;MKLVYCAIPSRMHVKSSLIMDCVESEKCAPFNPLVAFPLERFEFGSVGREETMNYCRKLIDLCDEFWIFGLSKGTIEEISYAIKIKKPIKIKKEFDDEWEKRKIDFSEEISYWVE
;
A
#
# COMPACT_ATOMS: atom_id res chain seq x y z
N MET A 1 2.67 -8.03 -18.74
CA MET A 1 2.25 -8.31 -17.35
C MET A 1 2.42 -7.01 -16.60
N LYS A 2 1.42 -6.58 -15.81
CA LYS A 2 1.47 -5.32 -15.07
C LYS A 2 2.18 -5.52 -13.72
N LEU A 3 2.98 -4.55 -13.30
CA LEU A 3 3.57 -4.48 -11.96
C LEU A 3 2.62 -3.74 -11.02
N VAL A 4 2.30 -4.33 -9.88
CA VAL A 4 1.29 -3.81 -8.94
C VAL A 4 1.95 -3.47 -7.61
N TYR A 5 1.88 -2.19 -7.22
CA TYR A 5 2.25 -1.78 -5.86
C TYR A 5 1.19 -2.27 -4.86
N CYS A 6 1.60 -3.08 -3.90
CA CYS A 6 0.74 -3.64 -2.87
C CYS A 6 0.87 -2.79 -1.60
N ALA A 7 -0.08 -1.87 -1.39
CA ALA A 7 -0.11 -1.03 -0.21
C ALA A 7 -0.70 -1.81 0.98
N ILE A 8 0.16 -2.12 1.95
CA ILE A 8 -0.15 -2.98 3.09
C ILE A 8 0.39 -2.34 4.38
N PRO A 9 -0.42 -2.20 5.43
CA PRO A 9 0.07 -1.82 6.76
C PRO A 9 1.10 -2.80 7.32
N SER A 10 2.13 -2.34 8.03
CA SER A 10 3.14 -3.23 8.65
C SER A 10 2.54 -4.26 9.63
N ARG A 11 1.39 -3.94 10.27
CA ARG A 11 0.63 -4.90 11.11
C ARG A 11 0.12 -6.12 10.34
N MET A 12 -0.01 -6.00 9.01
CA MET A 12 -0.46 -7.06 8.10
C MET A 12 0.69 -7.75 7.36
N HIS A 13 1.95 -7.52 7.75
CA HIS A 13 3.10 -8.13 7.07
C HIS A 13 3.00 -9.67 6.97
N VAL A 14 2.40 -10.34 7.96
CA VAL A 14 2.17 -11.80 7.97
C VAL A 14 1.23 -12.28 6.85
N LYS A 15 0.38 -11.39 6.31
CA LYS A 15 -0.53 -11.67 5.19
C LYS A 15 0.13 -11.40 3.82
N SER A 16 1.39 -10.99 3.77
CA SER A 16 2.06 -10.59 2.53
C SER A 16 2.05 -11.67 1.45
N SER A 17 2.32 -12.94 1.80
CA SER A 17 2.29 -14.04 0.82
C SER A 17 0.91 -14.20 0.19
N LEU A 18 -0.15 -14.25 1.02
CA LEU A 18 -1.53 -14.37 0.56
C LEU A 18 -1.93 -13.19 -0.37
N ILE A 19 -1.46 -11.99 -0.07
CA ILE A 19 -1.70 -10.79 -0.89
C ILE A 19 -0.98 -10.90 -2.23
N MET A 20 0.28 -11.36 -2.23
CA MET A 20 1.04 -11.57 -3.46
C MET A 20 0.40 -12.65 -4.34
N ASP A 21 -0.03 -13.78 -3.76
CA ASP A 21 -0.76 -14.84 -4.46
C ASP A 21 -2.05 -14.31 -5.11
N CYS A 22 -2.78 -13.42 -4.43
CA CYS A 22 -3.96 -12.77 -4.98
C CYS A 22 -3.64 -11.94 -6.24
N VAL A 23 -2.57 -11.13 -6.19
CA VAL A 23 -2.13 -10.32 -7.34
C VAL A 23 -1.68 -11.21 -8.50
N GLU A 24 -0.94 -12.28 -8.22
CA GLU A 24 -0.51 -13.25 -9.23
C GLU A 24 -1.69 -13.97 -9.89
N SER A 25 -2.73 -14.30 -9.11
CA SER A 25 -3.96 -14.92 -9.63
C SER A 25 -4.70 -14.02 -10.64
N GLU A 26 -4.51 -12.70 -10.55
CA GLU A 26 -4.99 -11.70 -11.52
C GLU A 26 -4.02 -11.45 -12.69
N LYS A 27 -3.01 -12.32 -12.87
CA LYS A 27 -1.98 -12.23 -13.93
C LYS A 27 -1.17 -10.93 -13.87
N CYS A 28 -0.92 -10.43 -12.66
CA CYS A 28 -0.09 -9.28 -12.37
C CYS A 28 1.13 -9.69 -11.53
N ALA A 29 2.21 -8.91 -11.58
CA ALA A 29 3.38 -9.10 -10.72
C ALA A 29 3.22 -8.28 -9.44
N PRO A 30 3.27 -8.88 -8.24
CA PRO A 30 3.18 -8.14 -7.00
C PRO A 30 4.50 -7.44 -6.66
N PHE A 31 4.40 -6.18 -6.24
CA PHE A 31 5.46 -5.43 -5.60
C PHE A 31 5.01 -4.98 -4.21
N ASN A 32 5.53 -5.61 -3.17
CA ASN A 32 5.26 -5.24 -1.78
C ASN A 32 6.56 -4.72 -1.14
N PRO A 33 6.66 -3.43 -0.76
CA PRO A 33 7.85 -2.86 -0.14
C PRO A 33 8.31 -3.61 1.11
N LEU A 34 7.36 -4.13 1.91
CA LEU A 34 7.64 -4.86 3.16
C LEU A 34 8.27 -6.24 2.92
N VAL A 35 8.14 -6.78 1.70
CA VAL A 35 8.77 -8.03 1.27
C VAL A 35 10.05 -7.74 0.49
N ALA A 36 10.04 -6.71 -0.35
CA ALA A 36 11.18 -6.31 -1.16
C ALA A 36 12.35 -5.79 -0.32
N PHE A 37 12.06 -5.16 0.82
CA PHE A 37 13.06 -4.61 1.73
C PHE A 37 12.85 -5.12 3.17
N PRO A 38 13.92 -5.49 3.90
CA PRO A 38 13.81 -5.86 5.30
C PRO A 38 13.25 -4.71 6.16
N LEU A 39 12.19 -4.98 6.93
CA LEU A 39 11.49 -3.98 7.76
C LEU A 39 12.43 -3.24 8.73
N GLU A 40 13.36 -3.96 9.34
CA GLU A 40 14.29 -3.41 10.35
C GLU A 40 15.27 -2.39 9.74
N ARG A 41 15.44 -2.44 8.42
CA ARG A 41 16.32 -1.52 7.67
C ARG A 41 15.55 -0.42 6.97
N PHE A 42 14.38 -0.77 6.43
CA PHE A 42 13.60 0.10 5.57
C PHE A 42 12.57 0.94 6.32
N GLU A 43 11.82 0.36 7.27
CA GLU A 43 10.75 1.05 8.00
C GLU A 43 11.22 1.54 9.38
N PHE A 44 11.93 0.69 10.12
CA PHE A 44 12.35 0.96 11.50
C PHE A 44 13.85 1.29 11.65
N GLY A 45 14.56 1.34 10.52
CA GLY A 45 16.00 1.55 10.47
C GLY A 45 16.41 3.01 10.41
N SER A 46 17.67 3.24 10.05
CA SER A 46 18.27 4.58 9.95
C SER A 46 17.75 5.43 8.80
N VAL A 47 16.96 4.87 7.87
CA VAL A 47 16.32 5.63 6.78
C VAL A 47 15.34 6.66 7.34
N GLY A 48 14.60 6.27 8.40
CA GLY A 48 13.58 7.12 9.01
C GLY A 48 12.32 7.26 8.15
N ARG A 49 11.19 7.53 8.83
CA ARG A 49 9.85 7.53 8.22
C ARG A 49 9.73 8.40 6.96
N GLU A 50 10.25 9.61 6.98
CA GLU A 50 10.09 10.57 5.87
C GLU A 50 10.72 10.05 4.58
N GLU A 51 11.96 9.54 4.65
CA GLU A 51 12.63 9.00 3.47
C GLU A 51 12.05 7.66 3.04
N THR A 52 11.61 6.83 3.99
CA THR A 52 10.86 5.61 3.66
C THR A 52 9.63 5.95 2.82
N MET A 53 8.86 6.96 3.23
CA MET A 53 7.70 7.43 2.45
C MET A 53 8.09 8.00 1.09
N ASN A 54 9.18 8.75 0.98
CA ASN A 54 9.69 9.23 -0.31
C ASN A 54 10.08 8.08 -1.24
N TYR A 55 10.67 7.01 -0.70
CA TYR A 55 10.98 5.80 -1.48
C TYR A 55 9.71 5.07 -1.89
N CYS A 56 8.74 4.88 -0.99
CA CYS A 56 7.43 4.32 -1.35
C CYS A 56 6.79 5.09 -2.52
N ARG A 57 6.81 6.43 -2.51
CA ARG A 57 6.31 7.25 -3.64
C ARG A 57 7.03 6.95 -4.95
N LYS A 58 8.37 6.89 -4.95
CA LYS A 58 9.16 6.50 -6.14
C LYS A 58 8.82 5.10 -6.63
N LEU A 59 8.56 4.16 -5.72
CA LEU A 59 8.17 2.80 -6.05
C LEU A 59 6.75 2.75 -6.65
N ILE A 60 5.83 3.58 -6.15
CA ILE A 60 4.49 3.76 -6.73
C ILE A 60 4.60 4.31 -8.16
N ASP A 61 5.50 5.26 -8.41
CA ASP A 61 5.73 5.79 -9.77
C ASP A 61 6.13 4.67 -10.75
N LEU A 62 7.02 3.77 -10.32
CA LEU A 62 7.53 2.66 -11.13
C LEU A 62 6.50 1.55 -11.40
N CYS A 63 5.48 1.40 -10.57
CA CYS A 63 4.45 0.38 -10.74
C CYS A 63 3.35 0.84 -11.72
N ASP A 64 2.71 -0.10 -12.42
CA ASP A 64 1.62 0.19 -13.36
C ASP A 64 0.30 0.48 -12.65
N GLU A 65 0.03 -0.20 -11.54
CA GLU A 65 -1.18 -0.04 -10.72
C GLU A 65 -0.84 0.02 -9.22
N PHE A 66 -1.77 0.55 -8.43
CA PHE A 66 -1.67 0.66 -6.98
C PHE A 66 -2.86 -0.02 -6.30
N TRP A 67 -2.62 -1.07 -5.53
CA TRP A 67 -3.68 -1.86 -4.91
C TRP A 67 -3.63 -1.72 -3.39
N ILE A 68 -4.80 -1.46 -2.80
CA ILE A 68 -4.96 -1.17 -1.37
C ILE A 68 -5.50 -2.41 -0.68
N PHE A 69 -4.70 -3.01 0.20
CA PHE A 69 -5.08 -4.22 0.94
C PHE A 69 -5.41 -3.97 2.41
N GLY A 70 -5.05 -2.81 2.94
CA GLY A 70 -5.39 -2.41 4.31
C GLY A 70 -5.14 -0.95 4.57
N LEU A 71 -5.65 -0.45 5.70
CA LEU A 71 -5.57 0.96 6.05
C LEU A 71 -4.63 1.21 7.23
N SER A 72 -3.79 2.22 7.09
CA SER A 72 -2.86 2.76 8.08
C SER A 72 -2.44 4.17 7.70
N LYS A 73 -1.81 4.91 8.61
CA LYS A 73 -1.29 6.26 8.28
C LYS A 73 -0.35 6.25 7.07
N GLY A 74 0.58 5.29 7.01
CA GLY A 74 1.49 5.15 5.85
C GLY A 74 0.73 4.85 4.56
N THR A 75 -0.21 3.91 4.61
CA THR A 75 -1.04 3.55 3.45
C THR A 75 -1.93 4.71 2.98
N ILE A 76 -2.47 5.52 3.90
CA ILE A 76 -3.23 6.73 3.54
C ILE A 76 -2.32 7.72 2.80
N GLU A 77 -1.09 7.97 3.27
CA GLU A 77 -0.14 8.83 2.57
C GLU A 77 0.23 8.31 1.17
N GLU A 78 0.34 6.99 1.00
CA GLU A 78 0.55 6.33 -0.29
C GLU A 78 -0.67 6.49 -1.21
N ILE A 79 -1.89 6.28 -0.69
CA ILE A 79 -3.16 6.48 -1.42
C ILE A 79 -3.25 7.92 -1.91
N SER A 80 -2.95 8.89 -1.04
CA SER A 80 -2.95 10.31 -1.39
C SER A 80 -2.05 10.61 -2.57
N TYR A 81 -0.85 10.03 -2.55
CA TYR A 81 0.12 10.20 -3.61
C TYR A 81 -0.34 9.53 -4.91
N ALA A 82 -0.81 8.28 -4.84
CA ALA A 82 -1.32 7.53 -5.99
C ALA A 82 -2.46 8.28 -6.70
N ILE A 83 -3.39 8.88 -5.94
CA ILE A 83 -4.48 9.69 -6.49
C ILE A 83 -3.96 10.97 -7.14
N LYS A 84 -3.03 11.68 -6.49
CA LYS A 84 -2.41 12.89 -7.03
C LYS A 84 -1.77 12.66 -8.40
N ILE A 85 -1.12 11.50 -8.60
CA ILE A 85 -0.49 11.14 -9.87
C ILE A 85 -1.42 10.39 -10.83
N LYS A 86 -2.71 10.24 -10.50
CA LYS A 86 -3.73 9.51 -11.28
C LYS A 86 -3.33 8.06 -11.58
N LYS A 87 -2.70 7.38 -10.62
CA LYS A 87 -2.37 5.95 -10.74
C LYS A 87 -3.68 5.14 -10.79
N PRO A 88 -3.78 4.07 -11.61
CA PRO A 88 -4.92 3.15 -11.53
C PRO A 88 -4.96 2.45 -10.16
N ILE A 89 -6.10 2.58 -9.46
CA ILE A 89 -6.26 2.07 -8.10
C ILE A 89 -7.27 0.92 -8.05
N LYS A 90 -6.95 -0.14 -7.28
CA LYS A 90 -7.92 -1.16 -6.87
C LYS A 90 -7.95 -1.29 -5.35
N ILE A 91 -9.13 -1.54 -4.79
CA ILE A 91 -9.33 -1.78 -3.36
C ILE A 91 -9.64 -3.26 -3.13
N LYS A 92 -8.92 -3.87 -2.18
CA LYS A 92 -9.01 -5.27 -1.76
C LYS A 92 -9.23 -5.34 -0.25
N LYS A 93 -10.37 -4.80 0.20
CA LYS A 93 -10.70 -4.59 1.62
C LYS A 93 -10.83 -5.89 2.42
N GLU A 94 -11.12 -7.00 1.75
CA GLU A 94 -11.32 -8.32 2.32
C GLU A 94 -10.07 -8.89 3.03
N PHE A 95 -8.90 -8.28 2.83
CA PHE A 95 -7.66 -8.70 3.48
C PHE A 95 -7.44 -8.07 4.86
N ASP A 96 -8.14 -6.99 5.18
CA ASP A 96 -7.98 -6.22 6.41
C ASP A 96 -9.22 -6.32 7.30
N ASP A 97 -9.14 -7.15 8.34
CA ASP A 97 -10.24 -7.35 9.29
C ASP A 97 -10.57 -6.06 10.09
N GLU A 98 -9.66 -5.08 10.10
CA GLU A 98 -9.88 -3.77 10.73
C GLU A 98 -10.36 -2.70 9.74
N TRP A 99 -10.67 -3.05 8.49
CA TRP A 99 -10.96 -2.08 7.42
C TRP A 99 -12.01 -1.05 7.82
N GLU A 100 -13.19 -1.49 8.27
CA GLU A 100 -14.29 -0.58 8.60
C GLU A 100 -13.95 0.33 9.78
N LYS A 101 -13.25 -0.19 10.78
CA LYS A 101 -12.77 0.60 11.92
C LYS A 101 -11.77 1.68 11.45
N ARG A 102 -10.76 1.29 10.67
CA ARG A 102 -9.73 2.19 10.17
C ARG A 102 -10.28 3.23 9.20
N LYS A 103 -11.28 2.86 8.40
CA LYS A 103 -11.96 3.79 7.51
C LYS A 103 -12.64 4.92 8.29
N ILE A 104 -13.18 4.63 9.46
CA ILE A 104 -13.74 5.65 10.37
C ILE A 104 -12.59 6.50 10.93
N ASP A 105 -11.51 5.86 11.42
CA ASP A 105 -10.34 6.54 11.98
C ASP A 105 -9.70 7.55 10.99
N PHE A 106 -9.79 7.28 9.69
CA PHE A 106 -9.27 8.12 8.61
C PHE A 106 -10.36 8.74 7.73
N SER A 107 -11.57 8.90 8.26
CA SER A 107 -12.73 9.32 7.46
C SER A 107 -12.59 10.71 6.86
N GLU A 108 -11.95 11.64 7.57
CA GLU A 108 -11.64 12.99 7.07
C GLU A 108 -10.68 12.91 5.88
N GLU A 109 -9.58 12.18 6.00
CA GLU A 109 -8.61 11.97 4.93
C GLU A 109 -9.24 11.22 3.76
N ILE A 110 -10.12 10.24 4.03
CA ILE A 110 -10.74 9.43 2.99
C ILE A 110 -11.79 10.19 2.18
N SER A 111 -12.52 11.11 2.80
CA SER A 111 -13.56 11.90 2.15
C SER A 111 -13.04 12.71 0.95
N TYR A 112 -11.76 13.11 0.96
CA TYR A 112 -11.11 13.80 -0.16
C TYR A 112 -10.86 12.91 -1.40
N TRP A 113 -11.08 11.60 -1.32
CA TRP A 113 -10.81 10.66 -2.42
C TRP A 113 -12.03 10.20 -3.21
N VAL A 114 -13.26 10.47 -2.74
CA VAL A 114 -14.50 9.83 -3.23
C VAL A 114 -15.44 10.82 -3.95
N GLU A 115 -14.92 11.90 -4.52
CA GLU A 115 -15.65 12.75 -5.48
C GLU A 115 -15.39 12.34 -6.94
#